data_AF-A0A175K1C0-F1
#
_entry.id   AF-A0A175K1C0-F1
#
_cell.length_a   1.000
_cell.length_b   1.000
_cell.length_c   1.000
_cell.angle_alpha   90.00
_cell.angle_beta   90.00
_cell.angle_gamma   90.00
#
_symmetry.space_group_name_H-M   'P 1'
#
loop_
_entity.id
_entity.type
_entity.pdbx_description
1 polymer ?
#
loop_
_entity_poly.entity_id
_entity_poly.type
_entity_poly.pdbx_seq_one_letter_code
_entity_poly.pdbx_strand_id
1 'polypeptide(L)'
;MMTLYGDIIITILTGHEHLAAVRLLPSYENPTFSVIGNPACTSRTNLDPRIRLVEFDIQSLIGWKEYKLDIEKCNSNGKLDWEFDYDTKSLFGFDRLSLQDTKEFIRKLEKDDSFFDKYRMHCGFHNGKEYPGNSRHAFICSLISLTETQYLDCVRNGPIQ
;
A
#
# COMPACT_ATOMS: atom_id res chain seq x y z
N MET A 1 9.30 10.47 18.71
CA MET A 1 10.53 10.75 17.94
C MET A 1 10.19 11.10 16.49
N MET A 2 9.48 10.25 15.73
CA MET A 2 9.14 10.54 14.32
C MET A 2 8.21 11.77 14.13
N THR A 3 7.31 12.02 15.07
CA THR A 3 6.42 13.20 15.02
C THR A 3 7.15 14.55 15.09
N LEU A 4 8.37 14.58 15.62
CA LEU A 4 9.18 15.80 15.74
C LEU A 4 9.86 16.21 14.43
N TYR A 5 9.87 15.32 13.42
CA TYR A 5 10.56 15.52 12.14
C TYR A 5 9.61 15.36 10.95
N GLY A 6 8.29 15.47 11.18
CA GLY A 6 7.28 15.30 10.11
C GLY A 6 7.34 16.38 9.03
N ASP A 7 8.00 17.50 9.31
CA ASP A 7 8.30 18.58 8.36
C ASP A 7 9.50 18.27 7.44
N ILE A 8 10.36 17.32 7.82
CA ILE A 8 11.56 16.91 7.07
C ILE A 8 11.34 15.56 6.38
N ILE A 9 10.62 14.64 7.02
CA ILE A 9 10.38 13.29 6.49
C ILE A 9 9.25 13.35 5.45
N ILE A 10 9.59 13.22 4.17
CA ILE A 10 8.60 13.20 3.09
C ILE A 10 7.83 11.87 2.99
N THR A 11 8.47 10.75 3.35
CA THR A 11 7.85 9.42 3.47
C THR A 11 8.79 8.43 4.17
N ILE A 12 8.27 7.29 4.59
CA ILE A 12 9.05 6.14 5.07
C ILE A 12 8.83 4.95 4.11
N LEU A 13 9.90 4.24 3.76
CA LEU A 13 9.81 3.00 2.97
C LEU A 13 10.02 1.79 3.89
N THR A 14 9.08 0.84 3.90
CA THR A 14 9.17 -0.38 4.69
C THR A 14 9.00 -1.63 3.82
N GLY A 15 9.29 -2.79 4.39
CA GLY A 15 8.88 -4.11 3.90
C GLY A 15 8.47 -4.94 5.12
N HIS A 16 8.61 -6.27 5.05
CA HIS A 16 8.22 -7.29 6.06
C HIS A 16 6.83 -7.90 5.85
N GLU A 17 5.81 -7.10 5.56
CA GLU A 17 4.44 -7.59 5.40
C GLU A 17 4.24 -8.38 4.10
N HIS A 18 5.22 -8.30 3.19
CA HIS A 18 5.21 -8.85 1.84
C HIS A 18 4.13 -8.29 0.89
N LEU A 19 3.23 -7.45 1.43
CA LEU A 19 2.14 -6.82 0.71
C LEU A 19 2.43 -5.35 0.43
N ALA A 20 1.94 -4.88 -0.71
CA ALA A 20 1.92 -3.46 -1.02
C ALA A 20 0.94 -2.73 -0.09
N ALA A 21 1.42 -1.70 0.59
CA ALA A 21 0.63 -0.89 1.52
C ALA A 21 0.97 0.60 1.40
N VAL A 22 -0.04 1.44 1.61
CA VAL A 22 0.12 2.88 1.86
C VAL A 22 -0.52 3.20 3.20
N ARG A 23 0.29 3.62 4.16
CA ARG A 23 -0.14 3.92 5.53
C ARG A 23 -0.05 5.41 5.81
N LEU A 24 -0.90 5.86 6.73
CA LEU A 24 -0.98 7.25 7.15
C LEU A 24 -0.92 7.31 8.67
N LEU A 25 0.19 7.80 9.22
CA LEU A 25 0.53 7.66 10.62
C LEU A 25 0.84 9.02 11.27
N PRO A 26 0.62 9.18 12.59
CA PRO A 26 0.21 8.16 13.56
C PRO A 26 -1.29 7.83 13.57
N SER A 27 -2.12 8.65 12.93
CA SER A 27 -3.56 8.43 12.80
C SER A 27 -4.11 9.12 11.55
N TYR A 28 -5.33 8.75 11.13
CA TYR A 28 -6.03 9.39 10.02
C TYR A 28 -6.31 10.88 10.28
N GLU A 29 -6.73 11.24 11.50
CA GLU A 29 -7.07 12.63 11.83
C GLU A 29 -5.83 13.53 11.87
N ASN A 30 -4.77 13.08 12.54
CA ASN A 30 -3.58 13.88 12.81
C ASN A 30 -2.32 13.18 12.27
N PRO A 31 -2.17 13.01 10.95
CA PRO A 31 -1.00 12.36 10.40
C PRO A 31 0.20 13.30 10.38
N THR A 32 1.38 12.71 10.50
CA THR A 32 2.67 13.41 10.39
C THR A 32 3.53 12.87 9.25
N PHE A 33 3.31 11.64 8.78
CA PHE A 33 4.05 11.05 7.66
C PHE A 33 3.24 9.93 7.00
N SER A 34 3.50 9.70 5.72
CA SER A 34 3.07 8.50 5.00
C SER A 34 4.12 7.40 5.10
N VAL A 35 3.69 6.14 5.05
CA VAL A 35 4.57 4.97 4.96
C VAL A 35 4.19 4.13 3.76
N ILE A 36 5.18 3.76 2.96
CA ILE A 36 5.03 2.91 1.79
C ILE A 36 5.56 1.52 2.13
N GLY A 37 4.65 0.58 2.32
CA GLY A 37 4.97 -0.84 2.42
C GLY A 37 5.27 -1.40 1.04
N ASN A 38 6.49 -1.89 0.86
CA ASN A 38 6.96 -2.46 -0.40
C ASN A 38 6.60 -3.95 -0.47
N PRO A 39 6.17 -4.42 -1.65
CA PRO A 39 5.86 -5.82 -1.84
C PRO A 39 7.15 -6.66 -1.78
N ALA A 40 7.00 -7.96 -1.57
CA ALA A 40 8.15 -8.85 -1.51
C ALA A 40 8.57 -9.38 -2.89
N CYS A 41 9.87 -9.66 -3.04
CA CYS A 41 10.39 -10.50 -4.13
C CYS A 41 10.20 -12.00 -3.87
N THR A 42 9.77 -12.41 -2.67
CA THR A 42 9.52 -13.84 -2.38
C THR A 42 8.12 -14.23 -2.80
N SER A 43 7.99 -15.45 -3.31
CA SER A 43 6.71 -16.08 -3.68
C SER A 43 5.97 -16.73 -2.52
N ARG A 44 6.46 -16.54 -1.29
CA ARG A 44 5.85 -17.10 -0.08
C ARG A 44 4.36 -16.78 -0.06
N THR A 45 3.52 -17.74 0.36
CA THR A 45 2.06 -17.56 0.50
C THR A 45 1.36 -17.14 -0.80
N ASN A 46 1.73 -17.74 -1.94
CA ASN A 46 1.06 -17.54 -3.22
C ASN A 46 1.09 -16.08 -3.71
N LEU A 47 2.22 -15.42 -3.48
CA LEU A 47 2.50 -14.06 -3.95
C LEU A 47 3.30 -14.13 -5.25
N ASP A 48 3.02 -13.22 -6.18
CA ASP A 48 3.93 -12.99 -7.31
C ASP A 48 5.10 -12.10 -6.82
N PRO A 49 6.38 -12.46 -7.10
CA PRO A 49 7.52 -11.60 -6.84
C PRO A 49 7.33 -10.24 -7.49
N ARG A 50 7.55 -9.18 -6.72
CA ARG A 50 7.36 -7.80 -7.18
C ARG A 50 8.57 -6.93 -6.86
N ILE A 51 8.85 -5.99 -7.76
CA ILE A 51 9.84 -4.92 -7.59
C ILE A 51 9.13 -3.59 -7.81
N ARG A 52 9.47 -2.60 -6.99
CA ARG A 52 8.92 -1.24 -7.07
C ARG A 52 10.02 -0.23 -7.37
N LEU A 53 9.78 0.63 -8.35
CA LEU A 53 10.60 1.79 -8.66
C LEU A 53 9.86 3.03 -8.18
N VAL A 54 10.40 3.67 -7.15
CA VAL A 54 9.80 4.84 -6.51
C VAL A 54 10.36 6.12 -7.13
N GLU A 55 9.47 7.06 -7.42
CA GLU A 55 9.80 8.40 -7.90
C GLU A 55 9.49 9.43 -6.82
N PHE A 56 10.45 10.31 -6.52
CA PHE A 56 10.33 11.33 -5.48
C PHE A 56 11.13 12.58 -5.85
N ASP A 57 10.73 13.70 -5.28
CA ASP A 57 11.48 14.95 -5.29
C ASP A 57 11.87 15.34 -3.84
N ILE A 58 12.44 16.52 -3.67
CA ILE A 58 12.90 17.01 -2.36
C ILE A 58 11.73 17.20 -1.37
N GLN A 59 10.50 17.37 -1.87
CA GLN A 59 9.32 17.75 -1.08
C GLN A 59 8.34 16.59 -0.88
N SER A 60 8.34 15.58 -1.75
CA SER A 60 7.27 14.59 -1.80
C SER A 60 7.63 13.33 -2.58
N LEU A 61 6.88 12.27 -2.30
CA LEU A 61 6.75 11.14 -3.20
C LEU A 61 5.88 11.54 -4.41
N ILE A 62 6.37 11.30 -5.63
CA ILE A 62 5.61 11.55 -6.86
C ILE A 62 4.73 10.33 -7.16
N GLY A 63 5.29 9.12 -7.03
CA GLY A 63 4.57 7.88 -7.28
C GLY A 63 5.51 6.70 -7.40
N TRP A 64 5.02 5.59 -7.96
CA TRP A 64 5.88 4.45 -8.28
C TRP A 64 5.36 3.64 -9.46
N LYS A 65 6.27 2.85 -10.02
CA LYS A 65 5.98 1.78 -10.98
C LYS A 65 6.28 0.45 -10.33
N GLU A 66 5.37 -0.50 -10.49
CA GLU A 66 5.60 -1.88 -10.06
C GLU A 66 5.78 -2.80 -11.25
N TYR A 67 6.66 -3.76 -11.04
CA TYR A 67 6.92 -4.87 -11.93
C TYR A 67 6.66 -6.14 -11.16
N LYS A 68 6.04 -7.11 -11.82
CA LYS A 68 5.78 -8.43 -11.24
C LYS A 68 6.40 -9.52 -12.11
N LEU A 69 6.58 -10.67 -11.49
CA LEU A 69 6.92 -11.90 -12.16
C LEU A 69 5.74 -12.85 -11.99
N ASP A 70 5.00 -13.10 -13.08
CA ASP A 70 3.93 -14.10 -13.11
C ASP A 70 4.56 -15.49 -12.98
N ILE A 71 4.44 -16.10 -11.80
CA ILE A 71 5.08 -17.38 -11.51
C ILE A 71 4.55 -18.49 -12.42
N GLU A 72 3.26 -18.52 -12.73
CA GLU A 72 2.66 -19.58 -13.54
C GLU A 72 3.21 -19.52 -14.98
N LYS A 73 3.28 -18.30 -15.53
CA LYS A 73 3.89 -18.03 -16.84
C LYS A 73 5.38 -18.34 -16.86
N CYS A 74 6.11 -18.00 -15.79
CA CYS A 74 7.54 -18.27 -15.71
C CYS A 74 7.84 -19.78 -15.60
N ASN A 75 7.06 -20.51 -14.80
CA ASN A 75 7.19 -21.95 -14.64
C ASN A 75 6.84 -22.71 -15.94
N SER A 76 5.83 -22.25 -16.68
CA SER A 76 5.44 -22.87 -17.96
C SER A 76 6.45 -22.60 -19.08
N ASN A 77 7.05 -21.41 -19.13
CA ASN A 77 7.97 -21.02 -20.20
C ASN A 77 9.46 -21.21 -19.87
N GLY A 78 9.80 -21.50 -18.61
CA GLY A 78 11.18 -21.65 -18.14
C GLY A 78 12.00 -20.36 -18.19
N LYS A 79 11.36 -19.19 -18.12
CA LYS A 79 11.99 -17.86 -18.23
C LYS A 79 11.49 -16.94 -17.13
N LEU A 80 12.36 -16.06 -16.63
CA LEU A 80 12.04 -15.06 -15.61
C LEU A 80 11.78 -13.71 -16.28
N ASP A 81 10.61 -13.57 -16.88
CA ASP A 81 10.21 -12.36 -17.61
C ASP A 81 9.46 -11.42 -16.66
N TRP A 82 10.17 -10.38 -16.18
CA TRP A 82 9.55 -9.30 -15.40
C TRP A 82 8.67 -8.44 -16.31
N GLU A 83 7.42 -8.27 -15.91
CA GLU A 83 6.45 -7.46 -16.63
C GLU A 83 6.01 -6.26 -15.81
N PHE A 84 5.73 -5.14 -16.49
CA PHE A 84 5.12 -3.99 -15.88
C PHE A 84 3.73 -4.38 -15.36
N ASP A 85 3.45 -4.11 -14.08
CA ASP A 85 2.15 -4.37 -13.48
C ASP A 85 1.28 -3.11 -13.52
N TYR A 86 1.75 -2.03 -12.89
CA TYR A 86 1.04 -0.75 -12.89
C TYR A 86 1.96 0.42 -12.50
N ASP A 87 1.47 1.63 -12.73
CA ASP A 87 1.97 2.86 -12.13
C ASP A 87 0.86 3.57 -11.36
N THR A 88 1.21 4.20 -10.24
CA THR A 88 0.24 4.81 -9.32
C THR A 88 -0.60 5.90 -9.97
N LYS A 89 0.00 6.68 -10.86
CA LYS A 89 -0.67 7.81 -11.50
C LYS A 89 -1.76 7.31 -12.45
N SER A 90 -1.45 6.37 -13.32
CA SER A 90 -2.42 5.79 -14.26
C SER A 90 -3.50 4.99 -13.54
N LEU A 91 -3.14 4.21 -12.52
CA LEU A 91 -4.07 3.30 -11.86
C LEU A 91 -4.98 4.01 -10.84
N PHE A 92 -4.40 4.88 -10.03
CA PHE A 92 -5.08 5.47 -8.87
C PHE A 92 -5.35 6.97 -9.04
N GLY A 93 -4.74 7.64 -10.02
CA GLY A 93 -5.03 9.03 -10.37
C GLY A 93 -4.33 10.06 -9.49
N PHE A 94 -3.25 9.69 -8.79
CA PHE A 94 -2.49 10.60 -7.94
C PHE A 94 -1.21 11.05 -8.65
N ASP A 95 -0.98 12.35 -8.70
CA ASP A 95 0.23 12.95 -9.25
C ASP A 95 1.38 13.06 -8.23
N ARG A 96 1.02 13.11 -6.95
CA ARG A 96 1.92 13.16 -5.79
C ARG A 96 1.23 12.49 -4.60
N LEU A 97 2.01 12.07 -3.61
CA LEU A 97 1.51 11.44 -2.40
C LEU A 97 1.78 12.34 -1.19
N SER A 98 1.11 13.47 -1.10
CA SER A 98 1.10 14.26 0.14
C SER A 98 0.29 13.54 1.24
N LEU A 99 0.35 14.06 2.48
CA LEU A 99 -0.51 13.57 3.55
C LEU A 99 -2.00 13.70 3.20
N GLN A 100 -2.38 14.77 2.49
CA GLN A 100 -3.76 14.99 2.06
C GLN A 100 -4.17 14.01 0.96
N ASP A 101 -3.31 13.80 -0.04
CA ASP A 101 -3.56 12.81 -1.10
C ASP A 101 -3.69 11.40 -0.51
N THR A 102 -2.87 11.09 0.50
CA THR A 102 -2.92 9.82 1.22
C THR A 102 -4.22 9.68 2.03
N LYS A 103 -4.69 10.74 2.68
CA LYS A 103 -6.01 10.74 3.35
C LYS A 103 -7.14 10.45 2.37
N GLU A 104 -7.11 11.06 1.20
CA GLU A 104 -8.11 10.86 0.15
C GLU A 104 -8.03 9.45 -0.44
N PHE A 105 -6.82 8.93 -0.66
CA PHE A 105 -6.58 7.56 -1.08
C PHE A 105 -7.19 6.56 -0.10
N ILE A 106 -6.90 6.69 1.20
CA ILE A 106 -7.44 5.79 2.23
C ILE A 106 -8.97 5.93 2.33
N ARG A 107 -9.51 7.14 2.18
CA ARG A 107 -10.97 7.36 2.16
C ARG A 107 -11.64 6.70 0.95
N LYS A 108 -11.03 6.76 -0.24
CA LYS A 108 -11.51 6.01 -1.42
C LYS A 108 -11.42 4.50 -1.17
N LEU A 109 -10.31 4.02 -0.59
CA LEU A 109 -10.19 2.63 -0.15
C LEU A 109 -11.21 2.23 0.88
N GLU A 110 -11.85 3.14 1.61
CA GLU A 110 -12.91 2.85 2.59
C GLU A 110 -14.33 2.94 2.00
N LYS A 111 -14.58 3.87 1.05
CA LYS A 111 -15.94 4.16 0.54
C LYS A 111 -16.25 3.65 -0.88
N ASP A 112 -15.26 3.42 -1.73
CA ASP A 112 -15.44 3.01 -3.13
C ASP A 112 -15.03 1.53 -3.31
N ASP A 113 -15.99 0.64 -3.54
CA ASP A 113 -15.74 -0.80 -3.72
C ASP A 113 -14.87 -1.08 -4.95
N SER A 114 -15.10 -0.37 -6.06
CA SER A 114 -14.32 -0.57 -7.29
C SER A 114 -12.87 -0.14 -7.08
N PHE A 115 -12.66 0.96 -6.37
CA PHE A 115 -11.31 1.41 -6.02
C PHE A 115 -10.60 0.43 -5.10
N PHE A 116 -11.30 -0.11 -4.10
CA PHE A 116 -10.76 -1.13 -3.20
C PHE A 116 -10.42 -2.42 -3.94
N ASP A 117 -11.28 -2.91 -4.82
CA ASP A 117 -11.03 -4.10 -5.63
C ASP A 117 -9.82 -3.92 -6.54
N LYS A 118 -9.72 -2.77 -7.23
CA LYS A 118 -8.53 -2.44 -8.03
C LYS A 118 -7.27 -2.48 -7.17
N TYR A 119 -7.27 -1.81 -6.03
CA TYR A 119 -6.12 -1.79 -5.13
C TYR A 119 -5.72 -3.21 -4.67
N ARG A 120 -6.71 -4.02 -4.27
CA ARG A 120 -6.50 -5.39 -3.82
C ARG A 120 -5.80 -6.26 -4.86
N MET A 121 -6.10 -6.08 -6.15
CA MET A 121 -5.44 -6.82 -7.25
C MET A 121 -3.94 -6.58 -7.31
N HIS A 122 -3.47 -5.46 -6.76
CA HIS A 122 -2.07 -5.05 -6.76
C HIS A 122 -1.40 -5.15 -5.37
N CYS A 123 -2.09 -5.71 -4.37
CA CYS A 123 -1.54 -5.86 -3.01
C CYS A 123 -0.46 -6.94 -2.87
N GLY A 124 -0.26 -7.81 -3.85
CA GLY A 124 0.80 -8.83 -3.83
C GLY A 124 0.32 -10.23 -4.18
N PHE A 125 -0.93 -10.57 -3.88
CA PHE A 125 -1.48 -11.91 -4.12
C PHE A 125 -1.59 -12.22 -5.61
N HIS A 126 -1.22 -13.45 -5.95
CA HIS A 126 -1.34 -13.94 -7.31
C HIS A 126 -2.79 -13.81 -7.78
N ASN A 127 -2.98 -13.14 -8.92
CA ASN A 127 -4.29 -12.79 -9.47
C ASN A 127 -5.24 -11.99 -8.54
N GLY A 128 -4.76 -11.44 -7.41
CA GLY A 128 -5.60 -10.72 -6.44
C GLY A 128 -6.77 -11.53 -5.86
N LYS A 129 -6.78 -12.85 -6.08
CA LYS A 129 -7.90 -13.74 -5.75
C LYS A 129 -8.03 -14.01 -4.26
N GLU A 130 -6.93 -13.89 -3.53
CA GLU A 130 -6.88 -14.14 -2.10
C GLU A 130 -6.57 -12.84 -1.36
N TYR A 131 -7.42 -12.52 -0.39
CA TYR A 131 -7.17 -11.49 0.59
C TYR A 131 -7.19 -12.20 1.95
N PRO A 132 -6.03 -12.46 2.58
CA PRO A 132 -6.00 -13.22 3.79
C PRO A 132 -6.65 -12.41 4.91
N GLY A 133 -7.74 -12.98 5.43
CA GLY A 133 -8.29 -12.72 6.76
C GLY A 133 -8.22 -11.27 7.22
N ASN A 134 -9.18 -10.45 6.76
CA ASN A 134 -9.76 -9.33 7.49
C ASN A 134 -10.81 -8.64 6.61
N SER A 135 -11.85 -8.05 7.23
CA SER A 135 -12.80 -7.20 6.50
C SER A 135 -12.07 -5.96 5.95
N ARG A 136 -12.62 -5.33 4.89
CA ARG A 136 -12.17 -4.02 4.39
C ARG A 136 -11.94 -3.03 5.54
N HIS A 137 -12.86 -3.02 6.51
CA HIS A 137 -12.76 -2.24 7.74
C HIS A 137 -11.47 -2.49 8.53
N ALA A 138 -11.15 -3.75 8.84
CA ALA A 138 -9.93 -4.09 9.55
C ALA A 138 -8.66 -3.80 8.72
N PHE A 139 -8.73 -3.89 7.40
CA PHE A 139 -7.65 -3.43 6.53
C PHE A 139 -7.42 -1.93 6.65
N ILE A 140 -8.46 -1.10 6.53
CA ILE A 140 -8.32 0.35 6.67
C ILE A 140 -7.74 0.70 8.04
N CYS A 141 -8.19 0.01 9.11
CA CYS A 141 -7.62 0.19 10.43
C CYS A 141 -6.10 -0.08 10.50
N SER A 142 -5.59 -1.08 9.78
CA SER A 142 -4.14 -1.36 9.78
C SER A 142 -3.34 -0.27 9.06
N LEU A 143 -3.95 0.41 8.08
CA LEU A 143 -3.31 1.51 7.35
C LEU A 143 -3.16 2.78 8.18
N ILE A 144 -4.05 3.00 9.15
CA ILE A 144 -4.11 4.27 9.92
C ILE A 144 -3.70 4.13 11.38
N SER A 145 -3.44 2.93 11.88
CA SER A 145 -3.09 2.70 13.28
C SER A 145 -1.60 2.50 13.45
N LEU A 146 -0.96 3.31 14.29
CA LEU A 146 0.46 3.15 14.62
C LEU A 146 0.68 2.05 15.66
N THR A 147 -0.23 1.94 16.64
CA THR A 147 -0.13 0.96 17.73
C THR A 147 -1.24 -0.08 17.67
N GLU A 148 -1.02 -1.22 18.33
CA GLU A 148 -2.03 -2.27 18.46
C GLU A 148 -3.29 -1.76 19.17
N THR A 149 -3.15 -0.94 20.21
CA THR A 149 -4.30 -0.34 20.91
C THR A 149 -5.14 0.51 19.96
N GLN A 150 -4.50 1.38 19.18
CA GLN A 150 -5.20 2.20 18.18
C GLN A 150 -5.92 1.35 17.13
N TYR A 151 -5.28 0.26 16.71
CA TYR A 151 -5.88 -0.69 15.78
C TYR A 151 -7.13 -1.35 16.36
N LEU A 152 -7.05 -1.85 17.60
CA LEU A 152 -8.19 -2.49 18.27
C LEU A 152 -9.35 -1.51 18.48
N ASP A 153 -9.05 -0.27 18.85
CA ASP A 153 -10.06 0.78 19.02
C ASP A 153 -10.72 1.15 17.69
N CYS A 154 -9.93 1.27 16.61
CA CYS A 154 -10.41 1.49 15.25
C CYS A 154 -11.36 0.37 14.79
N VAL A 155 -10.96 -0.88 14.98
CA VAL A 155 -11.77 -2.04 14.59
C VAL A 155 -13.11 -2.06 15.33
N ARG A 156 -13.15 -1.62 16.59
CA ARG A 156 -14.38 -1.55 17.39
C ARG A 156 -15.30 -0.39 17.03
N ASN A 157 -14.74 0.78 16.75
CA ASN A 157 -15.50 2.04 16.69
C ASN A 157 -15.69 2.62 15.28
N GLY A 158 -14.95 2.15 14.27
CA GLY A 158 -14.93 2.77 12.94
C GLY A 158 -13.55 3.36 12.59
N PRO A 159 -13.08 3.24 11.32
CA PRO A 159 -11.76 3.68 10.93
C PRO A 159 -11.65 5.18 10.67
N ILE A 160 -12.68 5.76 10.06
CA ILE A 160 -12.70 7.17 9.70
C ILE A 160 -14.00 7.72 10.25
N GLN A 161 -13.92 8.67 11.17
CA GLN A 161 -15.07 9.36 11.75
C GLN A 161 -15.34 10.67 11.01
#